data_AF-A0A7G1P069-F1
#
_entry.id   AF-A0A7G1P069-F1
#
_cell.length_a   1.000
_cell.length_b   1.000
_cell.length_c   1.000
_cell.angle_alpha   90.00
_cell.angle_beta   90.00
_cell.angle_gamma   90.00
#
_symmetry.space_group_name_H-M   'P 1'
#
loop_
_entity.id
_entity.type
_entity.pdbx_description
1 polymer ?
#
loop_
_entity_poly.entity_id
_entity_poly.type
_entity_poly.pdbx_seq_one_letter_code
_entity_poly.pdbx_strand_id
1 'polypeptide(L)'
;MGEAAHIYAASPRGPRYNASMTPHERKSIQNGVWLCKTCAKIIDAEEAAYPPETLRVWKQHAEAGAVRDSAAAVDQTGLLLADIVAARELLLSFCEAWQRNEPSMSFEIPFAVRTENSLKYSSDRVNAYHREIEPHIARVLVIARHILGSSHQAIVDLESESTDAHVNYIEMRECARNLQQLHSILELR
;
A
#
# COMPACT_ATOMS: atom_id res chain seq x y z
N MET A 1 -17.94 -17.37 -8.50
CA MET A 1 -17.44 -18.57 -7.78
C MET A 1 -16.74 -19.48 -8.78
N GLY A 2 -15.50 -19.88 -8.47
CA GLY A 2 -14.75 -20.87 -9.27
C GLY A 2 -14.75 -22.24 -8.60
N GLU A 3 -14.37 -23.26 -9.37
CA GLU A 3 -14.19 -24.64 -8.93
C GLU A 3 -12.99 -25.28 -9.63
N ALA A 4 -12.40 -26.28 -8.99
CA ALA A 4 -11.34 -27.08 -9.59
C ALA A 4 -11.95 -28.14 -10.51
N ALA A 5 -11.60 -28.11 -11.79
CA ALA A 5 -11.91 -29.14 -12.76
C ALA A 5 -10.67 -30.01 -13.04
N HIS A 6 -10.89 -31.27 -13.38
CA HIS A 6 -9.80 -32.18 -13.73
C HIS A 6 -9.44 -32.05 -15.22
N ILE A 7 -8.14 -32.01 -15.53
CA ILE A 7 -7.64 -32.04 -16.91
C ILE A 7 -7.87 -33.43 -17.50
N TYR A 8 -7.45 -34.49 -16.78
CA TYR A 8 -7.83 -35.88 -17.04
C TYR A 8 -8.77 -36.37 -15.95
N ALA A 9 -9.91 -36.97 -16.33
CA ALA A 9 -10.89 -37.45 -15.38
C ALA A 9 -10.33 -38.45 -14.36
N ALA A 10 -10.84 -38.37 -13.13
CA ALA A 10 -10.49 -39.30 -12.06
C ALA A 10 -11.01 -40.74 -12.32
N SER A 11 -12.12 -40.89 -13.05
CA SER A 11 -12.81 -42.16 -13.28
C SER A 11 -12.77 -42.60 -14.76
N PRO A 12 -12.76 -43.92 -15.05
CA PRO A 12 -12.66 -44.47 -16.42
C PRO A 12 -13.74 -44.03 -17.40
N ARG A 13 -14.89 -43.57 -16.90
CA ARG A 13 -16.03 -43.11 -17.72
C ARG A 13 -16.13 -41.59 -17.80
N GLY A 14 -15.19 -40.88 -17.18
CA GLY A 14 -15.16 -39.42 -17.20
C GLY A 14 -14.42 -38.87 -18.43
N PRO A 15 -14.57 -37.55 -18.68
CA PRO A 15 -14.02 -36.90 -19.85
C PRO A 15 -12.50 -36.96 -19.89
N ARG A 16 -11.93 -37.19 -21.08
CA ARG A 16 -10.48 -37.27 -21.32
C ARG A 16 -9.78 -38.24 -20.37
N TYR A 17 -10.37 -39.38 -20.04
CA TYR A 17 -9.73 -40.34 -19.14
C TYR A 17 -8.42 -40.87 -19.71
N ASN A 18 -7.34 -40.89 -18.91
CA ASN A 18 -6.08 -41.53 -19.26
C ASN A 18 -5.78 -42.74 -18.35
N ALA A 19 -5.87 -43.94 -18.95
CA ALA A 19 -5.63 -45.19 -18.25
C ALA A 19 -4.18 -45.34 -17.73
N SER A 20 -3.22 -44.66 -18.36
CA SER A 20 -1.81 -44.72 -17.99
C SER A 20 -1.48 -43.89 -16.75
N MET A 21 -2.38 -43.00 -16.30
CA MET A 21 -2.16 -42.20 -15.10
C MET A 21 -2.36 -43.02 -13.84
N THR A 22 -1.39 -42.90 -12.93
CA THR A 22 -1.44 -43.45 -11.59
C THR A 22 -2.48 -42.72 -10.71
N PRO A 23 -2.95 -43.34 -9.62
CA PRO A 23 -3.85 -42.68 -8.67
C PRO A 23 -3.25 -41.41 -8.05
N HIS A 24 -1.92 -41.33 -7.91
CA HIS A 24 -1.23 -40.15 -7.38
C HIS A 24 -1.29 -38.99 -8.38
N GLU A 25 -0.98 -39.24 -9.65
CA GLU A 25 -1.05 -38.22 -10.69
C GLU A 25 -2.45 -37.67 -10.88
N ARG A 26 -3.49 -38.51 -10.72
CA ARG A 26 -4.89 -38.05 -10.84
C ARG A 26 -5.31 -37.08 -9.75
N LYS A 27 -4.78 -37.25 -8.54
CA LYS A 27 -5.04 -36.38 -7.38
C LYS A 27 -4.10 -35.18 -7.33
N SER A 28 -3.10 -35.12 -8.20
CA SER A 28 -2.11 -34.05 -8.21
C SER A 28 -2.76 -32.72 -8.60
N ILE A 29 -2.30 -31.63 -7.99
CA ILE A 29 -2.63 -30.26 -8.39
C ILE A 29 -2.26 -29.97 -9.85
N GLN A 30 -1.30 -30.73 -10.40
CA GLN A 30 -0.90 -30.64 -11.81
C GLN A 30 -1.98 -31.16 -12.76
N ASN A 31 -2.91 -31.98 -12.28
CA ASN A 31 -4.07 -32.45 -13.03
C ASN A 31 -5.32 -31.57 -12.83
N GLY A 32 -5.20 -30.45 -12.11
CA GLY A 32 -6.31 -29.53 -11.83
C GLY A 32 -6.19 -28.21 -12.59
N VAL A 33 -7.32 -27.70 -13.07
CA VAL A 33 -7.47 -26.35 -13.63
C VAL A 33 -8.61 -25.62 -12.91
N TRP A 34 -8.40 -24.35 -12.57
CA TRP A 34 -9.41 -23.53 -11.89
C TRP A 34 -10.28 -22.80 -12.91
N LEU A 35 -11.58 -23.04 -12.88
CA LEU A 35 -12.53 -22.47 -13.84
C LEU A 35 -13.77 -21.94 -13.11
N CYS A 36 -14.54 -21.07 -13.77
CA CYS A 36 -15.88 -20.77 -13.27
C CYS A 36 -16.77 -22.02 -13.43
N LYS A 37 -17.83 -22.13 -12.62
CA LYS A 37 -18.74 -23.29 -12.64
C LYS A 37 -19.31 -23.59 -14.03
N THR A 38 -19.56 -22.56 -14.84
CA THR A 38 -20.09 -22.75 -16.20
C THR A 38 -19.03 -23.33 -17.13
N CYS A 39 -17.81 -22.79 -17.11
CA CYS A 39 -16.72 -23.27 -17.95
C CYS A 39 -16.32 -24.70 -17.57
N ALA A 40 -16.27 -25.04 -16.29
CA ALA A 40 -15.97 -26.39 -15.82
C ALA A 40 -16.96 -27.42 -16.39
N LYS A 41 -18.26 -27.10 -16.44
CA LYS A 41 -19.28 -27.96 -17.06
C LYS A 41 -19.12 -28.08 -18.57
N ILE A 42 -18.83 -26.97 -19.26
CA ILE A 42 -18.68 -26.95 -20.73
C ILE A 42 -17.52 -27.84 -21.16
N ILE A 43 -16.35 -27.71 -20.51
CA ILE A 43 -15.17 -28.48 -20.91
C ILE A 43 -15.39 -29.99 -20.74
N ASP A 44 -16.18 -30.41 -19.76
CA ASP A 44 -16.48 -31.82 -19.51
C ASP A 44 -17.55 -32.36 -20.46
N ALA A 45 -18.49 -31.52 -20.91
CA ALA A 45 -19.51 -31.88 -21.88
C ALA A 45 -18.93 -32.02 -23.31
N GLU A 46 -17.95 -31.20 -23.67
CA GLU A 46 -17.36 -31.13 -25.02
C GLU A 46 -15.88 -31.54 -25.03
N GLU A 47 -15.57 -32.76 -24.59
CA GLU A 47 -14.18 -33.20 -24.39
C GLU A 47 -13.29 -33.11 -25.64
N ALA A 48 -13.87 -33.26 -26.83
CA ALA A 48 -13.16 -33.16 -28.11
C ALA A 48 -12.75 -31.71 -28.45
N ALA A 49 -13.55 -30.72 -28.03
CA ALA A 49 -13.25 -29.30 -28.24
C ALA A 49 -12.22 -28.77 -27.24
N TYR A 50 -12.12 -29.41 -26.07
CA TYR A 50 -11.24 -29.00 -24.97
C TYR A 50 -10.30 -30.13 -24.53
N PRO A 51 -9.33 -30.50 -25.38
CA PRO A 51 -8.41 -31.58 -25.06
C PRO A 51 -7.41 -31.17 -23.95
N PRO A 52 -6.72 -32.14 -23.31
CA PRO A 52 -5.85 -31.90 -22.15
C PRO A 52 -4.78 -30.83 -22.37
N GLU A 53 -4.21 -30.75 -23.58
CA GLU A 53 -3.22 -29.76 -23.98
C GLU A 53 -3.76 -28.33 -23.89
N THR A 54 -4.99 -28.10 -24.33
CA THR A 54 -5.65 -26.79 -24.25
C THR A 54 -5.85 -26.39 -22.79
N LEU A 55 -6.32 -27.32 -21.95
CA LEU A 55 -6.54 -27.04 -20.53
C LEU A 55 -5.23 -26.78 -19.77
N ARG A 56 -4.12 -27.44 -20.15
CA ARG A 56 -2.79 -27.16 -19.62
C ARG A 56 -2.31 -25.76 -20.00
N VAL A 57 -2.52 -25.32 -21.24
CA VAL A 57 -2.19 -23.96 -21.68
C VAL A 57 -3.00 -22.92 -20.88
N TRP A 58 -4.30 -23.16 -20.68
CA TRP A 58 -5.13 -22.26 -19.87
C TRP A 58 -4.66 -22.19 -18.42
N LYS A 59 -4.34 -23.33 -17.81
CA LYS A 59 -3.74 -23.39 -16.46
C LYS A 59 -2.47 -22.55 -16.39
N GLN A 60 -1.54 -22.76 -17.32
CA GLN A 60 -0.27 -22.03 -17.38
C GLN A 60 -0.50 -20.51 -17.53
N HIS A 61 -1.40 -20.08 -18.41
CA HIS A 61 -1.71 -18.67 -18.59
C HIS A 61 -2.35 -18.05 -17.34
N ALA A 62 -3.28 -18.76 -16.70
CA ALA A 62 -3.93 -18.29 -15.48
C ALA A 62 -2.95 -18.21 -14.31
N GLU A 63 -2.09 -19.23 -14.13
CA GLU A 63 -1.07 -19.25 -13.09
C GLU A 63 0.00 -18.17 -13.33
N ALA A 64 0.45 -17.98 -14.57
CA ALA A 64 1.37 -16.89 -14.91
C ALA A 64 0.73 -15.50 -14.68
N GLY A 65 -0.57 -15.36 -14.97
CA GLY A 65 -1.34 -14.17 -14.62
C GLY A 65 -1.39 -13.93 -13.12
N ALA A 66 -1.77 -14.94 -12.35
CA ALA A 66 -1.83 -14.86 -10.89
C ALA A 66 -0.46 -14.54 -10.26
N VAL A 67 0.63 -15.10 -10.79
CA VAL A 67 1.99 -14.75 -10.35
C VAL A 67 2.31 -13.29 -10.64
N ARG A 68 2.02 -12.78 -11.85
CA ARG A 68 2.21 -11.36 -12.17
C ARG A 68 1.38 -10.44 -11.28
N ASP A 69 0.11 -10.78 -11.06
CA ASP A 69 -0.81 -10.00 -10.24
C ASP A 69 -0.41 -10.04 -8.76
N SER A 70 0.12 -11.18 -8.28
CA SER A 70 0.69 -11.30 -6.93
C SER A 70 2.01 -10.55 -6.76
N ALA A 71 2.85 -10.47 -7.80
CA ALA A 71 4.06 -9.64 -7.80
C ALA A 71 3.76 -8.14 -7.90
N ALA A 72 2.61 -7.77 -8.47
CA ALA A 72 2.07 -6.41 -8.49
C ALA A 72 1.35 -6.02 -7.19
N ALA A 73 1.01 -7.00 -6.34
CA ALA A 73 0.63 -6.76 -4.96
C ALA A 73 1.89 -6.46 -4.13
N VAL A 74 2.54 -5.33 -4.45
CA VAL A 74 3.44 -4.66 -3.52
C VAL A 74 2.74 -4.62 -2.17
N ASP A 75 3.42 -4.98 -1.09
CA ASP A 75 2.91 -4.80 0.27
C ASP A 75 2.77 -3.30 0.56
N GLN A 76 1.72 -2.70 0.02
CA GLN A 76 1.45 -1.27 0.10
C GLN A 76 1.26 -0.85 1.55
N THR A 77 0.76 -1.75 2.40
CA THR A 77 0.65 -1.53 3.84
C THR A 77 2.03 -1.49 4.48
N GLY A 78 2.89 -2.48 4.25
CA GLY A 78 4.26 -2.49 4.78
C GLY A 78 5.11 -1.31 4.33
N LEU A 79 5.02 -0.92 3.05
CA LEU A 79 5.69 0.28 2.54
C LEU A 79 5.12 1.56 3.15
N LEU A 80 3.79 1.66 3.29
CA LEU A 80 3.16 2.82 3.92
C LEU A 80 3.56 2.96 5.39
N LEU A 81 3.64 1.85 6.14
CA LEU A 81 4.11 1.86 7.52
C LEU A 81 5.53 2.44 7.61
N ALA A 82 6.44 1.99 6.74
CA ALA A 82 7.79 2.53 6.67
C ALA A 82 7.81 4.03 6.30
N ASP A 83 7.00 4.46 5.31
CA ASP A 83 6.90 5.86 4.91
C ASP A 83 6.35 6.75 6.02
N ILE A 84 5.39 6.27 6.80
CA ILE A 84 4.83 7.00 7.96
C ILE A 84 5.90 7.23 9.02
N VAL A 85 6.66 6.19 9.37
CA VAL A 85 7.76 6.31 10.36
C VAL A 85 8.79 7.31 9.88
N ALA A 86 9.23 7.20 8.62
CA ALA A 86 10.22 8.09 8.03
C ALA A 86 9.73 9.56 8.00
N ALA A 87 8.49 9.80 7.57
CA ALA A 87 7.90 11.15 7.54
C ALA A 87 7.81 11.75 8.95
N ARG A 88 7.43 10.95 9.95
CA ARG A 88 7.33 11.38 11.34
C ARG A 88 8.69 11.75 11.92
N GLU A 89 9.71 10.91 11.74
CA GLU A 89 11.06 11.19 12.23
C GLU A 89 11.68 12.42 11.56
N LEU A 90 11.46 12.57 10.26
CA LEU A 90 11.89 13.74 9.51
C LEU A 90 11.23 15.02 10.05
N LEU A 91 9.92 15.00 10.30
CA LEU A 91 9.18 16.14 10.85
C LEU A 91 9.66 16.51 12.26
N LEU A 92 9.88 15.52 13.14
CA LEU A 92 10.35 15.77 14.50
C LEU A 92 11.77 16.33 14.51
N SER A 93 12.67 15.75 13.72
CA SER A 93 14.05 16.25 13.59
C SER A 93 14.12 17.66 12.99
N PHE A 94 13.28 17.95 12.00
CA PHE A 94 13.09 19.30 11.46
C PHE A 94 12.62 20.27 12.55
N CYS A 95 11.55 19.92 13.28
CA CYS A 95 11.02 20.74 14.36
C CYS A 95 12.08 21.07 15.42
N GLU A 96 12.86 20.06 15.86
CA GLU A 96 13.92 20.25 16.85
C GLU A 96 15.07 21.11 16.34
N ALA A 97 15.49 20.93 15.08
CA ALA A 97 16.56 21.70 14.47
C ALA A 97 16.18 23.19 14.38
N TRP A 98 14.97 23.49 13.93
CA TRP A 98 14.49 24.88 13.83
C TRP A 98 14.22 25.51 15.20
N GLN A 99 13.69 24.76 16.16
CA GLN A 99 13.46 25.28 17.51
C GLN A 99 14.77 25.58 18.25
N ARG A 100 15.80 24.75 18.06
CA ARG A 100 17.12 24.95 18.69
C ARG A 100 17.83 26.21 18.20
N ASN A 101 17.65 26.55 16.92
CA ASN A 101 18.28 27.70 16.29
C ASN A 101 17.38 28.96 16.30
N GLU A 102 16.27 28.92 17.03
CA GLU A 102 15.34 30.04 17.11
C GLU A 102 16.05 31.28 17.69
N PRO A 103 15.95 32.45 17.02
CA PRO A 103 16.60 33.66 17.49
C PRO A 103 16.19 34.00 18.93
N SER A 104 17.17 34.09 19.83
CA SER A 104 16.90 34.44 21.22
C SER A 104 16.37 35.88 21.32
N MET A 105 15.44 36.12 22.24
CA MET A 105 15.05 37.48 22.63
C MET A 105 16.18 38.12 23.44
N SER A 106 17.25 38.53 22.77
CA SER A 106 18.27 39.38 23.37
C SER A 106 17.77 40.82 23.43
N PHE A 107 17.74 41.40 24.63
CA PHE A 107 17.39 42.81 24.81
C PHE A 107 18.51 43.77 24.37
N GLU A 108 19.70 43.26 24.06
CA GLU A 108 20.84 44.05 23.59
C GLU A 108 20.68 44.50 22.13
N ILE A 109 19.82 43.84 21.36
CA ILE A 109 19.56 44.15 19.95
C ILE A 109 18.32 45.07 19.85
N PRO A 110 18.33 46.13 19.01
CA PRO A 110 17.17 46.99 18.78
C PRO A 110 15.93 46.20 18.37
N PHE A 111 14.75 46.60 18.86
CA PHE A 111 13.48 45.91 18.59
C PHE A 111 13.24 45.65 17.09
N ALA A 112 13.42 46.67 16.24
CA ALA A 112 13.18 46.54 14.79
C ALA A 112 14.03 45.43 14.15
N VAL A 113 15.32 45.35 14.51
CA VAL A 113 16.25 44.32 14.00
C VAL A 113 15.86 42.93 14.51
N ARG A 114 15.43 42.81 15.76
CA ARG A 114 14.94 41.51 16.29
C ARG A 114 13.68 41.05 15.56
N THR A 115 12.72 41.95 15.37
CA THR A 115 11.49 41.64 14.65
C THR A 115 11.78 41.19 13.22
N GLU A 116 12.66 41.89 12.50
CA GLU A 116 13.08 41.50 11.15
C GLU A 116 13.72 40.11 11.13
N ASN A 117 14.66 39.84 12.05
CA ASN A 117 15.30 38.53 12.17
C ASN A 117 14.30 37.41 12.46
N SER A 118 13.36 37.62 13.39
CA SER A 118 12.32 36.63 13.71
C SER A 118 11.38 36.38 12.54
N LEU A 119 10.95 37.43 11.82
CA LEU A 119 10.09 37.29 10.64
C LEU A 119 10.80 36.54 9.52
N LYS A 120 12.06 36.89 9.25
CA LYS A 120 12.88 36.19 8.26
C LYS A 120 13.07 34.71 8.64
N TYR A 121 13.43 34.43 9.88
CA TYR A 121 13.61 33.06 10.36
C TYR A 121 12.33 32.23 10.24
N SER A 122 11.18 32.81 10.60
CA SER A 122 9.88 32.17 10.43
C SER A 122 9.57 31.88 8.96
N SER A 123 9.83 32.84 8.06
CA SER A 123 9.62 32.65 6.63
C SER A 123 10.54 31.57 6.06
N ASP A 124 11.82 31.55 6.44
CA ASP A 124 12.78 30.54 6.02
C ASP A 124 12.38 29.14 6.49
N ARG A 125 11.88 29.02 7.74
CA ARG A 125 11.32 27.76 8.27
C ARG A 125 10.14 27.26 7.44
N VAL A 126 9.17 28.13 7.17
CA VAL A 126 7.98 27.78 6.38
C VAL A 126 8.39 27.29 4.99
N ASN A 127 9.30 28.02 4.31
CA ASN A 127 9.82 27.61 3.02
C ASN A 127 10.54 26.26 3.05
N ALA A 128 11.33 26.01 4.10
CA ALA A 128 11.98 24.72 4.31
C ALA A 128 10.98 23.60 4.56
N TYR A 129 9.91 23.84 5.32
CA TYR A 129 8.85 22.87 5.57
C TYR A 129 8.19 22.41 4.26
N HIS A 130 7.75 23.35 3.42
CA HIS A 130 7.11 23.03 2.13
C HIS A 130 8.03 22.23 1.20
N ARG A 131 9.34 22.49 1.27
CA ARG A 131 10.34 21.79 0.44
C ARG A 131 10.68 20.40 0.97
N GLU A 132 10.85 20.26 2.28
CA GLU A 132 11.49 19.09 2.90
C GLU A 132 10.49 18.15 3.57
N ILE A 133 9.36 18.65 4.07
CA ILE A 133 8.41 17.89 4.89
C ILE A 133 7.13 17.58 4.11
N GLU A 134 6.47 18.60 3.57
CA GLU A 134 5.16 18.46 2.92
C GLU A 134 5.10 17.34 1.86
N PRO A 135 6.13 17.14 0.99
CA PRO A 135 6.08 16.08 0.00
C PRO A 135 6.01 14.68 0.62
N HIS A 136 6.57 14.48 1.82
CA HIS A 136 6.54 13.19 2.51
C HIS A 136 5.15 12.90 3.07
N ILE A 137 4.53 13.90 3.72
CA ILE A 137 3.18 13.78 4.27
C ILE A 137 2.15 13.60 3.14
N ALA A 138 2.29 14.36 2.05
CA ALA A 138 1.42 14.24 0.88
C ALA A 138 1.45 12.81 0.28
N ARG A 139 2.64 12.19 0.19
CA ARG A 139 2.76 10.80 -0.28
C ARG A 139 2.06 9.81 0.66
N VAL A 140 2.27 9.95 1.98
CA VAL A 140 1.57 9.15 2.99
C VAL A 140 0.06 9.26 2.81
N LEU A 141 -0.47 10.47 2.66
CA LEU A 141 -1.91 10.72 2.48
C LEU A 141 -2.46 10.07 1.20
N VAL A 142 -1.76 10.16 0.08
CA VAL A 142 -2.18 9.53 -1.19
C VAL A 142 -2.34 8.02 -1.03
N ILE A 143 -1.34 7.35 -0.45
CA ILE A 143 -1.35 5.89 -0.30
C ILE A 143 -2.36 5.48 0.78
N ALA A 144 -2.40 6.19 1.91
CA ALA A 144 -3.32 5.88 3.00
C ALA A 144 -4.80 6.03 2.59
N ARG A 145 -5.14 7.01 1.74
CA ARG A 145 -6.47 7.12 1.11
C ARG A 145 -6.83 5.90 0.27
N HIS A 146 -5.87 5.33 -0.45
CA HIS A 146 -6.10 4.14 -1.27
C HIS A 146 -6.41 2.91 -0.40
N ILE A 147 -5.77 2.80 0.78
CA ILE A 147 -5.88 1.63 1.67
C ILE A 147 -7.07 1.71 2.64
N LEU A 148 -7.32 2.88 3.22
CA LEU A 148 -8.35 3.11 4.25
C LEU A 148 -9.62 3.78 3.70
N GLY A 149 -9.54 4.40 2.53
CA GLY A 149 -10.59 5.25 1.97
C GLY A 149 -10.51 6.69 2.47
N SER A 150 -10.85 7.65 1.60
CA SER A 150 -10.73 9.09 1.90
C SER A 150 -11.62 9.60 3.04
N SER A 151 -12.67 8.86 3.40
CA SER A 151 -13.59 9.23 4.48
C SER A 151 -13.17 8.69 5.86
N HIS A 152 -12.03 8.01 5.95
CA HIS A 152 -11.56 7.47 7.22
C HIS A 152 -11.07 8.62 8.14
N GLN A 153 -11.49 8.63 9.40
CA GLN A 153 -11.24 9.74 10.33
C GLN A 153 -9.75 10.11 10.43
N ALA A 154 -8.87 9.11 10.57
CA ALA A 154 -7.42 9.35 10.65
C ALA A 154 -6.82 10.04 9.42
N ILE A 155 -7.44 9.90 8.23
CA ILE A 155 -7.01 10.60 7.01
C ILE A 155 -7.45 12.06 7.09
N VAL A 156 -8.71 12.29 7.46
CA VAL A 156 -9.27 13.64 7.62
C VAL A 156 -8.50 14.45 8.67
N ASP A 157 -8.19 13.83 9.81
CA ASP A 157 -7.41 14.47 10.88
C ASP A 157 -6.00 14.83 10.43
N LEU A 158 -5.31 13.91 9.73
CA LEU A 158 -3.97 14.17 9.22
C LEU A 158 -3.97 15.25 8.13
N GLU A 159 -4.96 15.27 7.23
CA GLU A 159 -5.10 16.32 6.21
C GLU A 159 -5.29 17.70 6.83
N SER A 160 -6.23 17.82 7.77
CA SER A 160 -6.52 19.07 8.45
C SER A 160 -5.27 19.61 9.17
N GLU A 161 -4.62 18.77 9.97
CA GLU A 161 -3.46 19.19 10.77
C GLU A 161 -2.21 19.43 9.93
N SER A 162 -2.02 18.68 8.83
CA SER A 162 -0.87 18.89 7.93
C SER A 162 -0.96 20.19 7.14
N THR A 163 -2.16 20.76 6.96
CA THR A 163 -2.36 22.02 6.24
C THR A 163 -1.70 23.17 6.99
N ASP A 164 -1.86 23.21 8.31
CA ASP A 164 -1.38 24.30 9.15
C ASP A 164 -0.03 23.99 9.82
N ALA A 165 0.44 22.73 9.81
CA ALA A 165 1.68 22.32 10.46
C ALA A 165 2.94 23.15 10.15
N HIS A 166 3.01 23.89 9.04
CA HIS A 166 4.12 24.79 8.74
C HIS A 166 4.16 26.05 9.65
N VAL A 167 3.02 26.44 10.24
CA VAL A 167 2.83 27.72 10.93
C VAL A 167 3.58 27.76 12.25
N ASN A 168 3.59 26.68 13.03
CA ASN A 168 4.27 26.65 14.32
C ASN A 168 4.70 25.23 14.76
N TYR A 169 5.62 25.16 15.73
CA TYR A 169 6.16 23.89 16.22
C TYR A 169 5.14 23.00 16.94
N ILE A 170 4.05 23.57 17.46
CA ILE A 170 3.02 22.79 18.15
C ILE A 170 2.28 21.97 17.10
N GLU A 171 1.81 22.59 16.02
CA GLU A 171 1.11 21.92 14.93
C GLU A 171 2.02 20.91 14.19
N MET A 172 3.33 21.18 14.06
CA MET A 172 4.29 20.16 13.59
C MET A 172 4.26 18.90 14.46
N ARG A 173 4.21 19.06 15.78
CA ARG A 173 4.15 17.94 16.73
C ARG A 173 2.78 17.26 16.70
N GLU A 174 1.68 18.00 16.53
CA GLU A 174 0.35 17.42 16.31
C GLU A 174 0.31 16.55 15.06
N CYS A 175 0.80 17.06 13.94
CA CYS A 175 0.91 16.30 12.70
C CYS A 175 1.75 15.02 12.90
N ALA A 176 2.86 15.10 13.66
CA ALA A 176 3.66 13.91 14.00
C ALA A 176 2.91 12.90 14.89
N ARG A 177 2.00 13.36 15.77
CA ARG A 177 1.12 12.48 16.55
C ARG A 177 0.08 11.80 15.68
N ASN A 178 -0.51 12.51 14.72
CA ASN A 178 -1.46 11.92 13.77
C ASN A 178 -0.81 10.90 12.84
N LEU A 179 0.43 11.14 12.40
CA LEU A 179 1.21 10.12 11.69
C LEU A 179 1.37 8.85 12.53
N GLN A 180 1.70 8.99 13.82
CA GLN A 180 1.80 7.83 14.73
C GLN A 180 0.47 7.10 14.93
N GLN A 181 -0.64 7.84 15.03
CA GLN A 181 -1.97 7.26 15.16
C GLN A 181 -2.37 6.48 13.89
N LEU A 182 -2.09 7.04 12.71
CA LEU A 182 -2.31 6.37 11.42
C LEU A 182 -1.51 5.07 11.34
N HIS A 183 -0.24 5.09 11.77
CA HIS A 183 0.61 3.90 11.85
C HIS A 183 -0.03 2.79 12.68
N SER A 184 -0.43 3.11 13.92
CA SER A 184 -1.03 2.12 14.84
C SER A 184 -2.34 1.55 14.32
N ILE A 185 -3.15 2.32 13.59
CA ILE A 185 -4.37 1.83 12.94
C ILE A 185 -4.03 0.81 11.84
N LEU A 186 -2.98 1.06 11.06
CA LEU A 186 -2.56 0.18 9.97
C LEU A 186 -1.88 -1.10 10.46
N GLU A 187 -1.17 -1.07 11.58
CA GLU A 187 -0.55 -2.26 12.19
C GLU A 187 -1.56 -3.26 12.77
N LEU A 188 -2.74 -2.79 13.19
CA LEU A 188 -3.79 -3.64 13.78
C LEU A 188 -4.66 -4.36 12.73
N ARG A 189 -4.35 -4.19 11.44
CA ARG A 189 -5.14 -4.69 10.31
C ARG A 189 -4.51 -5.92 9.68
#